data_AF-A0A2A7H710-F1
#
_entry.id   AF-A0A2A7H710-F1
#
_cell.length_a   1.000
_cell.length_b   1.000
_cell.length_c   1.000
_cell.angle_alpha   90.00
_cell.angle_beta   90.00
_cell.angle_gamma   90.00
#
_symmetry.space_group_name_H-M   'P 1'
#
loop_
_entity.id
_entity.type
_entity.pdbx_description
1 polymer ?
#
loop_
_entity_poly.entity_id
_entity_poly.type
_entity_poly.pdbx_seq_one_letter_code
_entity_poly.pdbx_strand_id
1 'polypeptide(L)'
;MKNNKSNRALRVGTNIILILLILGAFQMFFDENYTNDHFGWLFLMAFWMVRSIYGFTISLKDGNKKLALIDLVLAIFAFYVLFSQSIKYFF
;
A
#
# COMPACT_ATOMS: atom_id res chain seq x y z
N MET A 1 15.57 -25.69 -3.78
CA MET A 1 14.14 -25.88 -3.47
C MET A 1 13.83 -25.22 -2.12
N LYS A 2 13.65 -23.89 -2.06
CA LYS A 2 13.47 -23.17 -0.79
C LYS A 2 12.46 -22.03 -1.01
N ASN A 3 11.45 -21.94 -0.14
CA ASN A 3 10.54 -20.78 0.08
C ASN A 3 9.11 -20.79 -0.49
N ASN A 4 8.57 -21.90 -1.06
CA ASN A 4 7.18 -21.87 -1.57
C ASN A 4 6.13 -21.55 -0.49
N LYS A 5 6.30 -22.07 0.74
CA LYS A 5 5.36 -21.91 1.85
C LYS A 5 5.41 -20.51 2.47
N SER A 6 6.62 -19.96 2.64
CA SER A 6 6.84 -18.60 3.14
C SER A 6 6.33 -17.54 2.16
N ASN A 7 6.59 -17.70 0.86
CA ASN A 7 6.03 -16.81 -0.16
C ASN A 7 4.50 -16.88 -0.22
N ARG A 8 3.90 -18.06 0.06
CA ARG A 8 2.44 -18.21 0.14
C ARG A 8 1.85 -17.46 1.33
N ALA A 9 2.45 -17.60 2.51
CA ALA A 9 2.01 -16.88 3.72
C ALA A 9 2.12 -15.35 3.54
N LEU A 10 3.25 -14.87 3.00
CA LEU A 10 3.44 -13.44 2.70
C LEU A 10 2.42 -12.92 1.67
N ARG A 11 2.12 -13.69 0.63
CA ARG A 11 1.09 -13.33 -0.36
C ARG A 11 -0.29 -13.22 0.29
N VAL A 12 -0.68 -14.20 1.10
CA VAL A 12 -1.98 -14.20 1.78
C VAL A 12 -2.07 -13.03 2.76
N GLY A 13 -1.06 -12.84 3.60
CA GLY A 13 -1.02 -11.72 4.56
C GLY A 13 -1.09 -10.36 3.87
N THR A 14 -0.31 -10.17 2.80
CA THR A 14 -0.35 -8.93 2.02
C THR A 14 -1.74 -8.71 1.40
N ASN A 15 -2.34 -9.74 0.81
CA ASN A 15 -3.68 -9.62 0.22
C ASN A 15 -4.75 -9.27 1.27
N ILE A 16 -4.68 -9.84 2.47
CA ILE A 16 -5.58 -9.49 3.58
C ILE A 16 -5.43 -8.00 3.93
N ILE A 17 -4.21 -7.52 4.10
CA ILE A 17 -3.94 -6.10 4.39
C ILE A 17 -4.50 -5.21 3.27
N LEU A 18 -4.25 -5.57 2.00
CA LEU A 18 -4.75 -4.80 0.86
C LEU A 18 -6.29 -4.74 0.81
N ILE A 19 -6.98 -5.84 1.12
CA ILE A 19 -8.45 -5.87 1.21
C ILE A 19 -8.93 -4.98 2.35
N LEU A 20 -8.32 -5.06 3.53
CA LEU A 20 -8.69 -4.23 4.68
C LEU A 20 -8.49 -2.74 4.38
N LEU A 21 -7.43 -2.36 3.67
CA LEU A 21 -7.19 -0.97 3.27
C LEU A 21 -8.25 -0.46 2.28
N ILE A 22 -8.67 -1.30 1.32
CA ILE A 22 -9.77 -0.94 0.40
C ILE A 22 -11.09 -0.80 1.16
N LEU A 23 -11.39 -1.72 2.08
CA LEU A 23 -12.60 -1.64 2.91
C LEU A 23 -12.62 -0.37 3.77
N GLY A 24 -11.47 -0.02 4.38
CA GLY A 24 -11.32 1.22 5.13
C GLY A 24 -11.51 2.46 4.25
N ALA A 25 -10.96 2.46 3.03
CA ALA A 25 -11.17 3.55 2.08
C ALA A 25 -12.65 3.70 1.70
N PHE A 26 -13.31 2.58 1.39
CA PHE A 26 -14.74 2.56 1.06
C PHE A 26 -15.59 3.06 2.24
N GLN A 27 -15.33 2.58 3.46
CA GLN A 27 -16.05 3.04 4.63
C GLN A 27 -15.93 4.56 4.81
N MET A 28 -14.75 5.14 4.59
CA MET A 28 -14.54 6.58 4.76
C MET A 28 -15.18 7.42 3.65
N PHE A 29 -15.18 6.96 2.40
CA PHE A 29 -15.77 7.69 1.27
C PHE A 29 -17.30 7.65 1.22
N PHE A 30 -17.90 6.60 1.79
CA PHE A 30 -19.36 6.40 1.74
C PHE A 30 -20.03 6.62 3.10
N ASP A 31 -19.30 7.18 4.06
CA ASP A 31 -19.86 7.66 5.33
C ASP A 31 -20.67 8.96 5.10
N GLU A 32 -21.57 9.26 6.03
CA GLU A 32 -22.43 10.46 5.96
C GLU A 32 -21.63 11.77 6.11
N ASN A 33 -20.47 11.70 6.77
CA ASN A 33 -19.60 12.84 6.98
C ASN A 33 -18.54 12.93 5.88
N TYR A 34 -18.80 13.76 4.87
CA TYR A 34 -17.87 14.10 3.78
C TYR A 34 -16.50 14.65 4.24
N THR A 35 -16.40 15.11 5.49
CA THR A 35 -15.11 15.49 6.05
C THR A 35 -14.18 14.28 6.11
N ASN A 36 -14.69 13.05 6.25
CA ASN A 36 -13.90 11.83 6.39
C ASN A 36 -13.25 11.35 5.07
N ASP A 37 -13.61 11.94 3.92
CA ASP A 37 -13.06 11.57 2.61
C ASP A 37 -11.52 11.64 2.57
N HIS A 38 -10.91 12.57 3.31
CA HIS A 38 -9.46 12.64 3.40
C HIS A 38 -8.84 11.38 4.01
N PHE A 39 -9.48 10.75 4.99
CA PHE A 39 -9.04 9.45 5.52
C PHE A 39 -9.18 8.36 4.45
N GLY A 40 -10.24 8.39 3.64
CA GLY A 40 -10.40 7.48 2.50
C GLY A 40 -9.22 7.57 1.52
N TRP A 41 -8.78 8.78 1.20
CA TRP A 41 -7.57 9.00 0.40
C TRP A 41 -6.30 8.49 1.08
N LEU A 42 -6.17 8.64 2.40
CA LEU A 42 -5.04 8.08 3.16
C LEU A 42 -5.01 6.54 3.12
N PHE A 43 -6.17 5.88 3.29
CA PHE A 43 -6.28 4.43 3.15
C PHE A 43 -5.89 3.96 1.74
N LEU A 44 -6.30 4.69 0.70
CA LEU A 44 -5.93 4.37 -0.68
C LEU A 44 -4.43 4.57 -0.95
N MET A 45 -3.83 5.63 -0.41
CA MET A 45 -2.38 5.85 -0.54
C MET A 45 -1.57 4.80 0.22
N ALA A 46 -2.03 4.39 1.41
CA ALA A 46 -1.44 3.27 2.15
C ALA A 46 -1.56 1.95 1.36
N PHE A 47 -2.69 1.71 0.70
CA PHE A 47 -2.87 0.56 -0.20
C PHE A 47 -1.80 0.54 -1.31
N TRP A 48 -1.60 1.68 -1.98
CA TRP A 48 -0.59 1.78 -3.02
C TRP A 48 0.82 1.58 -2.49
N MET A 49 1.15 2.14 -1.33
CA MET A 49 2.45 1.94 -0.69
C MET A 49 2.72 0.47 -0.39
N VAL A 50 1.78 -0.23 0.27
CA VAL A 50 1.92 -1.67 0.61
C VAL A 50 2.03 -2.51 -0.64
N ARG A 51 1.19 -2.24 -1.65
CA ARG A 51 1.22 -2.94 -2.94
C ARG A 51 2.59 -2.79 -3.62
N SER A 52 3.11 -1.57 -3.67
CA SER A 52 4.40 -1.27 -4.30
C SER A 52 5.58 -1.90 -3.54
N ILE A 53 5.59 -1.89 -2.21
CA ILE A 53 6.64 -2.56 -1.43
C ILE A 53 6.63 -4.08 -1.68
N TYR A 54 5.44 -4.69 -1.72
CA TYR A 54 5.30 -6.10 -2.04
C TYR A 54 5.76 -6.40 -3.48
N GLY A 55 5.32 -5.60 -4.45
CA GLY A 55 5.72 -5.69 -5.86
C GLY A 55 7.23 -5.58 -6.03
N PHE A 56 7.85 -4.59 -5.38
CA PHE A 56 9.30 -4.40 -5.36
C PHE A 56 10.02 -5.65 -4.86
N THR A 57 9.57 -6.21 -3.75
CA THR A 57 10.18 -7.40 -3.14
C THR A 57 10.09 -8.62 -4.07
N ILE A 58 8.98 -8.80 -4.80
CA ILE A 58 8.82 -9.87 -5.78
C ILE A 58 9.68 -9.60 -7.03
N SER A 59 9.63 -8.39 -7.57
CA SER A 59 10.41 -7.97 -8.73
C SER A 59 11.92 -8.13 -8.52
N LEU A 60 12.42 -7.84 -7.31
CA LEU A 60 13.81 -8.11 -6.93
C LEU A 60 14.13 -9.60 -6.89
N LYS A 61 13.24 -10.43 -6.33
CA LYS A 61 13.42 -11.89 -6.29
C LYS A 61 13.45 -12.50 -7.69
N ASP A 62 12.65 -11.95 -8.60
CA ASP A 62 12.53 -12.41 -9.99
C ASP A 62 13.59 -11.77 -10.91
N GLY A 63 14.45 -10.88 -10.40
CA GLY A 63 15.49 -10.19 -11.16
C GLY A 63 14.97 -9.13 -12.14
N ASN A 64 13.68 -8.77 -12.07
CA ASN A 64 13.07 -7.78 -12.95
C ASN A 64 13.33 -6.35 -12.47
N LYS A 65 14.48 -5.80 -12.88
CA LYS A 65 14.95 -4.47 -12.49
C LYS A 65 13.98 -3.33 -12.90
N LYS A 66 13.30 -3.45 -14.04
CA LYS A 66 12.39 -2.39 -14.53
C LYS A 66 11.17 -2.26 -13.63
N LEU A 67 10.49 -3.37 -13.33
CA LEU A 67 9.35 -3.38 -12.43
C LEU A 67 9.74 -2.96 -11.01
N ALA A 68 10.89 -3.44 -10.52
CA ALA A 68 11.41 -3.02 -9.22
C ALA A 68 11.62 -1.50 -9.15
N LEU A 69 12.14 -0.87 -10.20
CA LEU A 69 12.33 0.59 -10.21
C LEU A 69 10.99 1.34 -10.17
N ILE A 70 9.99 0.87 -10.93
CA ILE A 70 8.64 1.44 -10.94
C ILE A 70 8.00 1.31 -9.54
N ASP A 71 8.05 0.12 -8.95
CA ASP A 71 7.50 -0.14 -7.63
C ASP A 71 8.19 0.71 -6.55
N LEU A 72 9.52 0.89 -6.65
CA LEU A 72 10.27 1.74 -5.71
C LEU A 72 9.85 3.20 -5.81
N VAL A 73 9.72 3.75 -7.02
CA VAL A 73 9.27 5.13 -7.24
C VAL A 73 7.86 5.33 -6.69
N LEU A 74 6.95 4.39 -6.94
CA LEU A 74 5.59 4.43 -6.41
C LEU A 74 5.58 4.38 -4.87
N ALA A 75 6.40 3.52 -4.26
CA ALA A 75 6.49 3.43 -2.80
C ALA A 75 7.02 4.73 -2.17
N ILE A 76 8.06 5.34 -2.77
CA ILE A 76 8.60 6.63 -2.30
C ILE A 76 7.57 7.74 -2.45
N PHE A 77 6.88 7.81 -3.59
CA PHE A 77 5.83 8.80 -3.83
C PHE A 77 4.68 8.64 -2.82
N ALA A 78 4.20 7.41 -2.60
CA ALA A 78 3.14 7.15 -1.65
C ALA A 78 3.57 7.48 -0.21
N PHE A 79 4.79 7.14 0.18
CA PHE A 79 5.36 7.52 1.48
C PHE A 79 5.40 9.04 1.66
N TYR A 80 5.87 9.78 0.66
CA TYR A 80 5.92 11.24 0.70
C TYR A 80 4.53 11.86 0.93
N VAL A 81 3.52 11.39 0.19
CA VAL A 81 2.13 11.86 0.37
C VAL A 81 1.60 11.55 1.76
N LEU A 82 1.77 10.31 2.23
CA LEU A 82 1.33 9.91 3.58
C LEU A 82 2.04 10.71 4.68
N PHE A 83 3.34 10.93 4.53
CA PHE A 83 4.13 11.71 5.47
C PHE A 83 3.67 13.17 5.50
N SER A 84 3.50 13.80 4.34
CA SER A 84 3.04 15.19 4.23
C SER A 84 1.65 15.38 4.84
N GLN A 85 0.71 14.46 4.60
CA GLN A 85 -0.62 14.53 5.21
C GLN A 85 -0.55 14.28 6.71
N SER A 86 0.27 13.33 7.16
CA SER A 86 0.47 13.07 8.59
C SER A 86 0.97 14.31 9.33
N ILE A 87 1.92 15.05 8.77
CA ILE A 87 2.35 16.33 9.34
C ILE A 87 1.19 17.30 9.45
N LYS A 88 0.39 17.47 8.39
CA LYS A 88 -0.74 18.42 8.39
C LYS A 88 -1.82 18.11 9.42
N TYR A 89 -2.06 16.83 9.73
CA TYR A 89 -3.16 16.39 10.60
C TYR A 89 -2.74 16.08 12.03
N PHE A 90 -1.46 15.78 12.29
CA PHE A 90 -0.98 15.37 13.62
C PHE A 90 0.02 16.35 14.26
N PHE A 91 0.58 17.32 13.53
CA PHE A 91 1.54 18.31 14.03
C PHE A 91 1.10 19.74 13.68
#